data_AF-A0A2U2TVH2-F1
#
_entry.id   AF-A0A2U2TVH2-F1
#
_cell.length_a   1.000
_cell.length_b   1.000
_cell.length_c   1.000
_cell.angle_alpha   90.00
_cell.angle_beta   90.00
_cell.angle_gamma   90.00
#
_symmetry.space_group_name_H-M   'P 1'
#
loop_
_entity.id
_entity.type
_entity.pdbx_description
1 polymer ?
#
loop_
_entity_poly.entity_id
_entity_poly.type
_entity_poly.pdbx_seq_one_letter_code
_entity_poly.pdbx_strand_id
1 'polypeptide(L)'
;EYMPATIMDTDLDSAVISRFFASLKAKIQAYQRHKRRANKRVRATTLRYFWCREFGKEKGRKHYHVILLLNKDTWCSPGDFTVPSSLATLIKLAWCSALHLEPWQGNGLVHFSRRTPFRKPTSSDARPSSDDTP
;
A
#
# COMPACT_ATOMS: atom_id res chain seq x y z
N GLU A 1 13.87 7.07 31.81
CA GLU A 1 13.51 7.11 30.37
C GLU A 1 14.31 6.04 29.64
N TYR A 2 13.65 5.01 29.13
CA TYR A 2 14.28 3.95 28.34
C TYR A 2 13.65 3.99 26.95
N MET A 3 14.36 4.58 25.99
CA MET A 3 14.00 4.49 24.58
C MET A 3 14.55 3.16 24.05
N PRO A 4 13.71 2.22 23.57
CA PRO A 4 14.20 0.93 23.12
C PRO A 4 15.09 1.09 21.88
N ALA A 5 16.22 0.40 21.89
CA ALA A 5 17.30 0.42 20.90
C ALA A 5 16.92 -0.13 19.50
N THR A 6 15.65 -0.12 19.11
CA THR A 6 15.18 -0.68 17.83
C THR A 6 15.15 0.36 16.70
N ILE A 7 15.14 1.66 17.02
CA ILE A 7 15.05 2.73 16.00
C ILE A 7 16.42 3.07 15.36
N MET A 8 17.53 2.65 15.99
CA MET A 8 18.88 3.10 15.62
C MET A 8 19.56 2.29 14.50
N ASP A 9 18.99 1.17 14.03
CA ASP A 9 19.63 0.34 12.99
C ASP A 9 18.77 0.13 11.74
N THR A 10 17.97 1.13 11.37
CA THR A 10 17.35 1.17 10.04
C THR A 10 18.39 1.49 8.94
N ASP A 11 19.56 2.00 9.34
CA ASP A 11 20.57 2.51 8.42
C ASP A 11 21.53 1.43 7.89
N LEU A 12 21.60 0.23 8.51
CA LEU A 12 22.30 -0.92 7.92
C LEU A 12 21.37 -1.84 7.10
N ASP A 13 20.06 -1.76 7.30
CA ASP A 13 19.13 -2.70 6.66
C ASP A 13 18.89 -2.37 5.17
N SER A 14 19.71 -2.97 4.31
CA SER A 14 19.57 -2.91 2.86
C SER A 14 18.48 -3.83 2.32
N ALA A 15 18.01 -4.80 3.12
CA ALA A 15 17.03 -5.81 2.73
C ALA A 15 15.58 -5.33 2.91
N VAL A 16 15.35 -4.19 3.58
CA VAL A 16 14.01 -3.63 3.83
C VAL A 16 13.15 -3.52 2.57
N ILE A 17 13.73 -3.11 1.43
CA ILE A 17 12.98 -2.96 0.18
C ILE A 17 12.54 -4.32 -0.39
N SER A 18 13.38 -5.35 -0.24
CA SER A 18 13.04 -6.72 -0.62
C SER A 18 11.93 -7.28 0.26
N ARG A 19 11.99 -7.04 1.58
CA ARG A 19 10.91 -7.43 2.52
C ARG A 19 9.60 -6.70 2.21
N PHE A 20 9.67 -5.42 1.85
CA PHE A 20 8.51 -4.65 1.42
C PHE A 20 7.81 -5.29 0.23
N PHE A 21 8.55 -5.60 -0.85
CA PHE A 21 7.94 -6.23 -2.03
C PHE A 21 7.42 -7.64 -1.75
N ALA A 22 8.12 -8.43 -0.93
CA ALA A 22 7.64 -9.75 -0.50
C ALA A 22 6.31 -9.64 0.27
N SER A 23 6.26 -8.71 1.23
CA SER A 23 5.07 -8.41 2.04
C SER A 23 3.91 -7.91 1.17
N LEU A 24 4.17 -7.01 0.22
CA LEU A 24 3.15 -6.48 -0.69
C LEU A 24 2.58 -7.57 -1.62
N LYS A 25 3.44 -8.45 -2.17
CA LYS A 25 3.01 -9.61 -2.97
C LYS A 25 2.10 -10.53 -2.16
N ALA A 26 2.51 -10.88 -0.93
CA ALA A 26 1.73 -11.75 -0.05
C ALA A 26 0.36 -11.14 0.29
N LYS A 27 0.31 -9.84 0.57
CA LYS A 27 -0.93 -9.09 0.85
C LYS A 27 -1.87 -9.03 -0.36
N ILE A 28 -1.34 -8.79 -1.57
CA ILE A 28 -2.12 -8.85 -2.82
C ILE A 28 -2.72 -10.24 -3.04
N GLN A 29 -1.93 -11.30 -2.83
CA GLN A 29 -2.43 -12.67 -2.95
C GLN A 29 -3.50 -12.97 -1.90
N ALA A 30 -3.33 -12.52 -0.66
CA ALA A 30 -4.32 -12.66 0.40
C ALA A 30 -5.64 -11.95 0.05
N TYR A 31 -5.56 -10.71 -0.46
CA TYR A 31 -6.72 -9.96 -0.95
C TYR A 31 -7.48 -10.73 -2.05
N GLN A 32 -6.77 -11.26 -3.04
CA GLN A 32 -7.38 -12.05 -4.10
C GLN A 32 -8.02 -13.35 -3.58
N ARG A 33 -7.35 -14.06 -2.65
CA ARG A 33 -7.91 -15.25 -2.01
C ARG A 33 -9.19 -14.92 -1.24
N HIS A 34 -9.19 -13.82 -0.49
CA HIS A 34 -10.38 -13.36 0.25
C HIS A 34 -11.56 -13.07 -0.69
N LYS A 35 -11.33 -12.36 -1.79
CA LYS A 35 -12.38 -12.10 -2.79
C LYS A 35 -12.91 -13.38 -3.43
N ARG A 36 -12.04 -14.32 -3.79
CA ARG A 36 -12.45 -15.64 -4.32
C ARG A 36 -13.35 -16.39 -3.35
N ARG A 37 -12.96 -16.44 -2.06
CA ARG A 37 -13.76 -17.09 -1.00
C ARG A 37 -15.12 -16.43 -0.81
N ALA A 38 -15.21 -15.12 -1.03
CA ALA A 38 -16.46 -14.37 -0.97
C ALA A 38 -17.29 -14.43 -2.27
N ASN A 39 -16.96 -15.33 -3.22
CA ASN A 39 -17.57 -15.42 -4.56
C ASN A 39 -17.59 -14.09 -5.33
N LYS A 40 -16.63 -13.19 -5.06
CA LYS A 40 -16.46 -11.92 -5.77
C LYS A 40 -15.52 -12.10 -6.95
N ARG A 41 -15.78 -11.38 -8.04
CA ARG A 41 -14.92 -11.36 -9.22
C ARG A 41 -13.47 -10.98 -8.84
N VAL A 42 -12.51 -11.76 -9.32
CA VAL A 42 -11.07 -11.50 -9.17
C VAL A 42 -10.42 -11.41 -10.54
N ARG A 43 -9.63 -10.35 -10.73
CA ARG A 43 -8.83 -10.12 -11.93
C ARG A 43 -7.38 -10.55 -11.64
N ALA A 44 -6.78 -11.31 -12.54
CA ALA A 44 -5.38 -11.69 -12.44
C ALA A 44 -4.52 -10.42 -12.36
N THR A 45 -3.68 -10.32 -11.33
CA THR A 45 -2.81 -9.16 -11.10
C THR A 45 -1.41 -9.63 -10.78
N THR A 46 -0.48 -9.28 -11.67
CA THR A 46 0.95 -9.47 -11.44
C THR A 46 1.53 -8.12 -11.00
N LEU A 47 2.13 -8.08 -9.81
CA LEU A 47 2.83 -6.89 -9.35
C LEU A 47 4.18 -6.76 -10.09
N ARG A 48 4.31 -5.72 -10.90
CA ARG A 48 5.59 -5.28 -11.46
C ARG A 48 5.99 -3.97 -10.77
N TYR A 49 7.28 -3.72 -10.62
CA TYR A 49 7.75 -2.55 -9.88
C TYR A 49 9.14 -2.09 -10.32
N PHE A 50 9.39 -0.80 -10.08
CA PHE A 50 10.70 -0.18 -10.11
C PHE A 50 10.92 0.53 -8.78
N TRP A 51 12.18 0.63 -8.33
CA TRP A 51 12.51 1.41 -7.15
C TRP A 51 13.90 2.04 -7.28
N CYS A 52 14.09 3.16 -6.60
CA CYS A 52 15.41 3.70 -6.33
C CYS A 52 15.52 4.10 -4.86
N ARG A 53 16.76 4.21 -4.37
CA ARG A 53 17.06 4.65 -3.01
C ARG A 53 17.91 5.91 -3.08
N GLU A 54 17.46 6.94 -2.41
CA GLU A 54 18.23 8.16 -2.17
C GLU A 54 18.63 8.23 -0.69
N PHE A 55 19.71 8.95 -0.41
CA PHE A 55 20.16 9.24 0.95
C PHE A 55 19.91 10.72 1.21
N GLY A 56 19.11 11.02 2.24
CA GLY A 56 18.81 12.39 2.63
C GLY A 56 20.07 13.17 3.00
N LYS A 57 20.08 14.46 2.67
CA LYS A 57 21.21 15.36 2.96
C LYS A 57 21.50 15.46 4.46
N GLU A 58 20.47 15.36 5.29
CA GLU A 58 20.59 15.36 6.74
C GLU A 58 20.56 13.92 7.28
N LYS A 59 21.62 13.54 8.00
CA LYS A 59 21.77 12.25 8.70
C LYS A 59 21.74 10.99 7.81
N GLY A 60 21.87 11.12 6.49
CA GLY A 60 22.00 9.97 5.58
C GLY A 60 20.75 9.08 5.48
N ARG A 61 19.57 9.57 5.91
CA ARG A 61 18.36 8.72 5.96
C ARG A 61 17.99 8.18 4.58
N LYS A 62 17.84 6.86 4.48
CA LYS A 62 17.39 6.19 3.25
C LYS A 62 15.94 6.55 2.95
N HIS A 63 15.67 7.01 1.73
CA HIS A 63 14.33 7.18 1.21
C HIS A 63 14.17 6.36 -0.07
N TYR A 64 13.06 5.63 -0.18
CA TYR A 64 12.78 4.72 -1.29
C TYR A 64 11.66 5.28 -2.14
N HIS A 65 11.97 5.59 -3.40
CA HIS A 65 10.94 5.91 -4.38
C HIS A 65 10.55 4.62 -5.09
N VAL A 66 9.25 4.34 -5.14
CA VAL A 66 8.72 3.11 -5.72
C VAL A 66 7.66 3.44 -6.75
N ILE A 67 7.75 2.79 -7.90
CA ILE A 67 6.70 2.77 -8.92
C ILE A 67 6.11 1.37 -8.94
N LEU A 68 4.79 1.27 -8.79
CA LEU A 68 4.04 0.02 -8.85
C LEU A 68 3.21 -0.02 -10.13
N LEU A 69 3.32 -1.11 -10.86
CA LEU A 69 2.52 -1.41 -12.05
C LEU A 69 1.61 -2.59 -11.73
N LEU A 70 0.30 -2.32 -11.76
CA LEU A 70 -0.76 -3.23 -11.34
C LEU A 70 -1.84 -3.32 -12.42
N ASN A 71 -2.69 -4.34 -12.35
CA ASN A 71 -3.85 -4.44 -13.21
C ASN A 71 -4.87 -3.35 -12.84
N LYS A 72 -5.16 -2.46 -13.78
CA LYS A 72 -6.13 -1.36 -13.65
C LYS A 72 -7.54 -1.86 -13.27
N ASP A 73 -7.93 -3.03 -13.76
CA ASP A 73 -9.25 -3.61 -13.46
C ASP A 73 -9.36 -4.13 -12.01
N THR A 74 -8.23 -4.30 -11.32
CA THR A 74 -8.18 -4.63 -9.89
C THR A 74 -8.07 -3.36 -9.05
N TRP A 75 -7.14 -2.48 -9.42
CA TRP A 75 -6.87 -1.23 -8.74
C TRP A 75 -6.60 -0.13 -9.78
N CYS A 76 -7.57 0.74 -9.99
CA CYS A 76 -7.44 1.92 -10.86
C CYS A 76 -6.87 3.14 -10.12
N SER A 77 -6.80 3.08 -8.78
CA SER A 77 -6.25 4.11 -7.91
C SER A 77 -5.75 3.48 -6.59
N PRO A 78 -4.97 4.23 -5.78
CA PRO A 78 -4.66 3.83 -4.41
C PRO A 78 -5.89 3.51 -3.55
N GLY A 79 -7.05 4.09 -3.87
CA GLY A 79 -8.29 3.93 -3.11
C GLY A 79 -8.31 4.73 -1.81
N ASP A 80 -9.28 4.42 -0.95
CA ASP A 80 -9.50 5.09 0.33
C ASP A 80 -8.53 4.58 1.41
N PHE A 81 -7.86 5.49 2.10
CA PHE A 81 -6.89 5.20 3.16
C PHE A 81 -7.51 4.67 4.46
N THR A 82 -8.83 4.77 4.61
CA THR A 82 -9.58 4.24 5.76
C THR A 82 -10.01 2.79 5.53
N VAL A 83 -10.06 2.34 4.27
CA VAL A 83 -10.50 0.98 3.91
C VAL A 83 -9.32 0.02 4.03
N PRO A 84 -9.40 -1.04 4.88
CA PRO A 84 -8.29 -1.98 5.08
C PRO A 84 -7.85 -2.72 3.81
N SER A 85 -8.76 -2.86 2.86
CA SER A 85 -8.56 -3.58 1.60
C SER A 85 -8.17 -2.70 0.41
N SER A 86 -8.00 -1.39 0.61
CA SER A 86 -7.52 -0.48 -0.43
C SER A 86 -6.05 -0.72 -0.74
N LEU A 87 -5.64 -0.39 -1.96
CA LEU A 87 -4.25 -0.53 -2.37
C LEU A 87 -3.32 0.32 -1.48
N ALA A 88 -3.73 1.53 -1.14
CA ALA A 88 -2.98 2.42 -0.26
C ALA A 88 -2.74 1.79 1.11
N THR A 89 -3.76 1.19 1.72
CA THR A 89 -3.63 0.52 3.02
C THR A 89 -2.75 -0.72 2.90
N LEU A 90 -2.88 -1.52 1.84
CA LEU A 90 -1.99 -2.66 1.62
C LEU A 90 -0.51 -2.24 1.48
N ILE A 91 -0.23 -1.13 0.80
CA ILE A 91 1.12 -0.57 0.67
C ILE A 91 1.64 -0.12 2.03
N LYS A 92 0.86 0.65 2.79
CA LYS A 92 1.24 1.11 4.14
C LYS A 92 1.53 -0.05 5.07
N LEU A 93 0.63 -1.04 5.13
CA LEU A 93 0.82 -2.25 5.95
C LEU A 93 2.03 -3.06 5.48
N ALA A 94 2.29 -3.14 4.18
CA ALA A 94 3.47 -3.84 3.67
C ALA A 94 4.77 -3.15 4.13
N TRP A 95 4.78 -1.82 4.14
CA TRP A 95 5.90 -1.01 4.61
C TRP A 95 6.11 -1.16 6.13
N CYS A 96 5.05 -1.09 6.93
CA CYS A 96 5.13 -1.35 8.37
C CYS A 96 5.69 -2.75 8.65
N SER A 97 5.17 -3.78 7.97
CA SER A 97 5.70 -5.15 8.10
C SER A 97 7.17 -5.26 7.71
N ALA A 98 7.64 -4.49 6.72
CA ALA A 98 9.04 -4.52 6.32
C ALA A 98 9.96 -3.89 7.38
N LEU A 99 9.48 -2.88 8.10
CA LEU A 99 10.19 -2.19 9.17
C LEU A 99 9.99 -2.82 10.55
N HIS A 100 9.23 -3.92 10.64
CA HIS A 100 8.82 -4.54 11.90
C HIS A 100 8.09 -3.56 12.83
N LEU A 101 7.28 -2.70 12.22
CA LEU A 101 6.45 -1.72 12.90
C LEU A 101 4.99 -2.17 12.90
N GLU A 102 4.29 -1.74 13.93
CA GLU A 102 2.86 -1.86 14.02
C GLU A 102 2.15 -0.84 13.12
N PRO A 103 0.92 -1.11 12.63
CA PRO A 103 0.22 -0.23 11.69
C PRO A 103 0.09 1.23 12.16
N TRP A 104 -0.16 1.45 13.46
CA TRP A 104 -0.30 2.80 14.03
C TRP A 104 1.02 3.58 14.07
N GLN A 105 2.17 2.90 14.11
CA GLN A 105 3.50 3.53 14.08
C GLN A 105 3.90 3.97 12.67
N GLY A 106 3.21 3.47 11.64
CA GLY A 106 3.55 3.72 10.23
C GLY A 106 3.02 5.02 9.65
N ASN A 107 2.37 5.86 10.46
CA ASN A 107 1.75 7.07 9.93
C ASN A 107 2.81 8.04 9.38
N GLY A 108 2.60 8.53 8.15
CA GLY A 108 3.55 9.42 7.47
C GLY A 108 4.78 8.74 6.86
N LEU A 109 4.99 7.43 7.02
CA LEU A 109 6.16 6.73 6.45
C LEU A 109 6.04 6.44 4.95
N VAL A 110 4.83 6.50 4.39
CA VAL A 110 4.58 6.31 2.96
C VAL A 110 3.91 7.56 2.40
N HIS A 111 4.55 8.16 1.41
CA HIS A 111 4.01 9.27 0.64
C HIS A 111 3.54 8.81 -0.74
N PHE A 112 2.35 9.24 -1.15
CA PHE A 112 1.79 8.96 -2.47
C PHE A 112 1.87 10.22 -3.32
N SER A 113 2.48 10.15 -4.50
CA SER A 113 2.65 11.32 -5.37
C SER A 113 1.28 11.87 -5.84
N ARG A 114 1.09 13.18 -5.72
CA ARG A 114 -0.09 13.90 -6.19
C ARG A 114 0.09 14.32 -7.65
N ARG A 115 -0.10 13.42 -8.62
CA ARG A 115 -0.32 13.82 -10.04
C ARG A 115 -1.44 13.00 -10.72
N THR A 116 -2.59 13.69 -10.82
CA THR A 116 -3.73 13.67 -11.80
C THR A 116 -4.58 12.41 -12.05
N PRO A 117 -5.84 12.64 -12.48
CA PRO A 117 -7.02 12.68 -11.61
C PRO A 117 -7.43 11.28 -11.13
N PHE A 118 -7.84 11.18 -9.87
CA PHE A 118 -8.65 10.05 -9.42
C PHE A 118 -9.92 10.04 -10.26
N ARG A 119 -10.02 9.15 -11.26
CA ARG A 119 -11.30 8.93 -11.94
C ARG A 119 -12.25 8.38 -10.88
N LYS A 120 -13.32 9.13 -10.58
CA LYS A 120 -14.44 8.61 -9.80
C LYS A 120 -14.89 7.29 -10.44
N PRO A 121 -15.21 6.25 -9.66
CA PRO A 121 -15.73 5.01 -10.23
C PRO A 121 -16.94 5.35 -11.11
N THR A 122 -16.94 4.83 -12.34
CA THR A 122 -18.13 4.85 -13.20
C THR A 122 -19.28 4.17 -12.45
N SER A 123 -20.45 4.77 -12.52
CA SER A 123 -21.63 4.59 -11.67
C SER A 123 -22.26 3.18 -11.57
N SER A 124 -21.57 2.10 -11.95
CA SER A 124 -22.11 0.74 -11.82
C SER A 124 -22.04 0.17 -10.41
N ASP A 125 -21.25 0.77 -9.51
CA ASP A 125 -21.08 0.32 -8.11
C ASP A 125 -21.69 1.29 -7.08
N ALA A 126 -22.44 2.31 -7.51
CA ALA A 126 -23.18 3.16 -6.59
C ALA A 126 -24.36 2.36 -6.02
N ARG A 127 -24.42 2.23 -4.68
CA ARG A 127 -25.65 1.78 -4.02
C ARG A 127 -26.77 2.77 -4.40
N PRO A 128 -27.98 2.31 -4.76
CA PRO A 128 -29.10 3.23 -4.94
C PRO A 128 -29.30 4.01 -3.64
N SER A 129 -29.33 5.33 -3.74
CA SER A 129 -29.73 6.19 -2.63
C SER A 129 -31.18 5.88 -2.29
N SER A 130 -31.46 5.66 -1.02
CA SER A 130 -32.77 5.27 -0.48
C SER A 130 -33.78 6.41 -0.41
N ASP A 131 -33.59 7.49 -1.17
CA ASP A 131 -34.51 8.63 -1.24
C ASP A 131 -35.09 8.68 -2.64
N ASP A 132 -36.00 7.75 -2.92
CA ASP A 132 -37.05 7.87 -3.93
C ASP A 132 -38.06 6.75 -3.65
N THR A 133 -39.05 7.06 -2.82
CA THR A 133 -40.31 6.28 -2.76
C THR A 133 -41.43 7.25 -3.14
N PRO A 134 -42.36 6.85 -4.02
CA PRO A 134 -43.32 7.76 -4.66
C PRO A 134 -44.36 8.35 -3.69
#